data_AF-A0A848CXK9-F1
#
_entry.id   AF-A0A848CXK9-F1
#
_cell.length_a   1.000
_cell.length_b   1.000
_cell.length_c   1.000
_cell.angle_alpha   90.00
_cell.angle_beta   90.00
_cell.angle_gamma   90.00
#
_symmetry.space_group_name_H-M   'P 1'
#
loop_
_entity.id
_entity.type
_entity.pdbx_description
1 polymer ?
#
loop_
_entity_poly.entity_id
_entity_poly.type
_entity_poly.pdbx_seq_one_letter_code
_entity_poly.pdbx_strand_id
1 'polypeptide(L)'
;MVTSREYRLGVLRGIYVRHLRSRSKTMSILIKTRTELLAYTYLAKRGFISMEQEDATSSRFNVSLLHAGIDYIESMEVKQGITV
;
A
#
# COMPACT_ATOMS: atom_id res chain seq x y z
N MET A 1 -0.84 21.60 0.30
CA MET A 1 -1.79 20.58 0.80
C MET A 1 -1.56 19.31 0.00
N VAL A 2 -1.28 18.17 0.64
CA VAL A 2 -1.17 16.88 -0.05
C VAL A 2 -2.57 16.42 -0.44
N THR A 3 -2.80 16.12 -1.72
CA THR A 3 -4.09 15.62 -2.18
C THR A 3 -4.32 14.18 -1.71
N SER A 4 -5.57 13.76 -1.54
CA SER A 4 -5.89 12.37 -1.17
C SER A 4 -5.35 11.36 -2.20
N ARG A 5 -5.13 11.77 -3.45
CA ARG A 5 -4.52 10.94 -4.50
C ARG A 5 -3.02 10.73 -4.24
N GLU A 6 -2.28 11.80 -3.99
CA GLU A 6 -0.85 11.73 -3.69
C GLU A 6 -0.59 10.92 -2.42
N TYR A 7 -1.43 11.09 -1.39
CA TYR A 7 -1.32 10.33 -0.16
C TYR A 7 -1.48 8.82 -0.40
N ARG A 8 -2.50 8.40 -1.15
CA ARG A 8 -2.71 6.98 -1.49
C ARG A 8 -1.57 6.40 -2.33
N LEU A 9 -1.04 7.19 -3.27
CA LEU A 9 0.12 6.78 -4.06
C LEU A 9 1.36 6.62 -3.18
N GLY A 10 1.58 7.53 -2.23
CA GLY A 10 2.67 7.44 -1.26
C GLY A 10 2.56 6.18 -0.38
N VAL A 11 1.36 5.86 0.09
CA VAL A 11 1.10 4.60 0.84
C VAL A 11 1.44 3.39 -0.02
N LEU A 12 0.93 3.33 -1.25
CA LEU A 12 1.17 2.19 -2.16
C LEU A 12 2.66 2.04 -2.51
N ARG A 13 3.37 3.14 -2.79
CA ARG A 13 4.84 3.14 -2.99
C ARG A 13 5.57 2.63 -1.75
N GLY A 14 5.16 3.07 -0.56
CA GLY A 14 5.75 2.60 0.70
C GLY A 14 5.59 1.08 0.91
N ILE A 15 4.45 0.53 0.53
CA ILE A 15 4.18 -0.93 0.53
C ILE A 15 5.11 -1.63 -0.46
N TYR A 16 5.24 -1.10 -1.68
CA TYR A 16 6.10 -1.66 -2.73
C TYR A 16 7.59 -1.68 -2.38
N VAL A 17 8.14 -0.57 -1.88
CA VAL A 17 9.54 -0.52 -1.44
C VAL A 17 9.82 -1.54 -0.33
N ARG A 18 8.88 -1.73 0.60
CA ARG A 18 9.01 -2.78 1.63
C ARG A 18 8.91 -4.17 1.03
N HIS A 19 8.04 -4.39 0.05
CA HIS A 19 7.93 -5.66 -0.67
C HIS A 19 9.23 -6.02 -1.40
N LEU A 20 9.90 -5.07 -2.05
CA LEU A 20 11.19 -5.31 -2.71
C LEU A 20 12.30 -5.68 -1.70
N ARG A 21 12.28 -5.06 -0.51
CA ARG A 21 13.30 -5.29 0.54
C ARG A 21 13.04 -6.55 1.35
N SER A 22 11.77 -6.86 1.60
CA SER A 22 11.32 -7.99 2.40
C SER A 22 10.88 -9.09 1.45
N ARG A 23 11.65 -10.18 1.36
CA ARG A 23 11.20 -11.40 0.65
C ARG A 23 9.87 -11.96 1.19
N SER A 24 9.36 -11.44 2.31
CA SER A 24 8.01 -11.73 2.81
C SER A 24 6.95 -11.02 1.98
N LYS A 25 5.96 -11.79 1.52
CA LYS A 25 4.80 -11.28 0.77
C LYS A 25 3.86 -10.43 1.64
N THR A 26 3.90 -10.62 2.96
CA THR A 26 2.98 -10.01 3.91
C THR A 26 3.74 -9.23 4.98
N MET A 27 3.25 -8.04 5.32
CA MET A 27 3.80 -7.16 6.36
C MET A 27 2.72 -6.78 7.38
N SER A 28 3.10 -6.75 8.66
CA SER A 28 2.26 -6.19 9.71
C SER A 28 2.46 -4.68 9.78
N ILE A 29 1.37 -3.91 9.77
CA ILE A 29 1.37 -2.46 9.93
C ILE A 29 0.45 -2.03 11.06
N LEU A 30 0.86 -0.99 11.79
CA LEU A 30 0.02 -0.32 12.76
C LEU A 30 -0.64 0.90 12.12
N ILE A 31 -1.97 0.89 11.99
CA ILE A 31 -2.74 2.03 11.48
C ILE A 31 -3.15 2.91 12.66
N LYS A 32 -2.69 4.17 12.66
CA LYS A 32 -2.92 5.08 13.79
C LYS A 32 -4.00 6.11 13.50
N THR A 33 -4.31 6.36 12.24
CA THR A 33 -5.24 7.42 11.84
C THR A 33 -6.35 6.91 10.93
N ARG A 34 -7.49 7.60 10.98
CA ARG A 34 -8.61 7.34 10.06
C ARG A 34 -8.21 7.55 8.58
N THR A 35 -7.35 8.54 8.31
CA THR A 35 -6.87 8.82 6.95
C THR A 35 -6.02 7.69 6.40
N GLU A 36 -5.11 7.12 7.20
CA GLU A 36 -4.37 5.91 6.84
C GLU A 36 -5.34 4.76 6.56
N LEU A 37 -6.28 4.49 7.47
CA LEU A 37 -7.25 3.42 7.31
C LEU A 37 -8.02 3.54 5.99
N LEU A 38 -8.49 4.74 5.66
CA LEU A 38 -9.20 5.02 4.41
C LEU A 38 -8.30 4.81 3.18
N ALA A 39 -7.02 5.16 3.25
CA ALA A 39 -6.08 4.93 2.16
C ALA A 39 -5.85 3.43 1.93
N TYR A 40 -5.53 2.66 2.98
CA TYR A 40 -5.34 1.22 2.87
C TYR A 40 -6.62 0.50 2.41
N THR A 41 -7.77 0.86 2.98
CA THR A 41 -9.07 0.30 2.56
C THR A 41 -9.36 0.60 1.08
N TYR A 42 -9.03 1.80 0.61
CA TYR A 42 -9.20 2.14 -0.80
C TYR A 42 -8.30 1.27 -1.70
N LEU A 43 -7.03 1.12 -1.34
CA LEU A 43 -6.07 0.31 -2.11
C LEU A 43 -6.51 -1.17 -2.14
N ALA A 44 -7.02 -1.67 -1.01
CA ALA A 44 -7.56 -3.03 -0.92
C ALA A 44 -8.80 -3.22 -1.81
N LYS A 45 -9.76 -2.28 -1.74
CA LYS A 45 -10.96 -2.29 -2.61
C LYS A 45 -10.62 -2.22 -4.10
N ARG A 46 -9.49 -1.60 -4.47
CA ARG A 46 -9.01 -1.54 -5.85
C ARG A 46 -8.24 -2.78 -6.28
N GLY A 47 -8.00 -3.74 -5.38
CA GLY A 47 -7.25 -4.96 -5.68
C GLY A 47 -5.73 -4.75 -5.78
N PHE A 48 -5.21 -3.62 -5.28
CA PHE A 48 -3.77 -3.36 -5.29
C PHE A 48 -3.06 -4.05 -4.13
N ILE A 49 -3.75 -4.24 -3.01
CA ILE A 49 -3.23 -4.92 -1.83
C ILE A 49 -4.29 -5.87 -1.26
N SER A 50 -3.86 -6.91 -0.54
CA SER A 50 -4.71 -7.58 0.45
C SER A 50 -4.48 -6.92 1.81
N MET A 51 -5.53 -6.86 2.62
CA MET A 51 -5.50 -6.25 3.95
C MET A 51 -6.41 -7.06 4.87
N GLU A 52 -5.84 -7.58 5.95
CA GLU A 52 -6.54 -8.35 6.97
C GLU A 52 -6.19 -7.79 8.33
N GLN A 53 -7.18 -7.61 9.20
CA GLN A 53 -6.94 -7.18 10.57
C GLN A 53 -6.40 -8.36 11.39
N GLU A 54 -5.34 -8.16 12.18
CA GLU A 54 -4.75 -9.24 12.99
C GLU A 54 -5.75 -9.76 14.02
N ASP A 55 -6.44 -8.84 14.71
CA ASP A 55 -7.49 -9.12 15.68
C ASP A 55 -8.54 -8.01 15.66
N ALA A 56 -9.80 -8.33 15.96
CA ALA A 56 -10.91 -7.36 15.93
C ALA A 56 -10.70 -6.13 16.84
N THR A 57 -9.86 -6.26 17.87
CA THR A 57 -9.51 -5.18 18.82
C THR A 57 -8.16 -4.53 18.52
N SER A 58 -7.41 -5.05 17.56
CA SER A 58 -6.07 -4.58 17.22
C SER A 58 -6.11 -3.55 16.10
N SER A 59 -5.35 -2.46 16.23
CA SER A 59 -5.08 -1.52 15.13
C SER A 59 -3.99 -2.03 14.17
N ARG A 60 -3.60 -3.30 14.29
CA ARG A 60 -2.63 -3.95 13.41
C ARG A 60 -3.30 -4.71 12.28
N PHE A 61 -2.71 -4.58 11.10
CA PHE A 61 -3.19 -5.19 9.88
C PHE A 61 -2.05 -5.88 9.16
N ASN A 62 -2.32 -7.09 8.68
CA ASN A 62 -1.51 -7.79 7.71
C ASN A 62 -1.84 -7.26 6.31
N VAL A 63 -0.82 -6.76 5.63
CA VAL A 63 -0.93 -6.20 4.29
C VAL A 63 -0.01 -6.95 3.35
N SER A 64 -0.53 -7.37 2.20
CA SER A 64 0.28 -7.96 1.13
C SER A 64 0.08 -7.18 -0.16
N LEU A 65 1.16 -6.95 -0.90
CA LEU A 65 1.07 -6.34 -2.22
C LEU A 65 0.57 -7.37 -3.23
N LEU A 66 -0.41 -6.99 -4.06
CA LEU A 66 -0.93 -7.83 -5.14
C LEU A 66 -0.30 -7.44 -6.47
N HIS A 67 -0.36 -8.34 -7.46
CA HIS A 67 0.25 -8.12 -8.77
C HIS A 67 -0.26 -6.85 -9.46
N ALA A 68 -1.57 -6.60 -9.43
CA ALA A 68 -2.15 -5.38 -9.97
C ALA A 68 -1.63 -4.09 -9.31
N GLY A 69 -1.21 -4.16 -8.04
CA GLY A 69 -0.57 -3.05 -7.34
C GLY A 69 0.87 -2.80 -7.82
N ILE A 70 1.60 -3.87 -8.14
CA ILE A 70 2.95 -3.81 -8.73
C ILE A 70 2.86 -3.16 -10.11
N ASP A 71 2.03 -3.72 -11.02
CA ASP A 71 1.85 -3.22 -12.39
C ASP A 71 1.46 -1.74 -12.40
N TYR A 72 0.58 -1.35 -11.48
CA TYR A 72 0.14 0.03 -11.35
C TYR A 72 1.28 0.98 -10.97
N ILE A 73 2.14 0.60 -10.01
CA ILE A 73 3.29 1.44 -9.61
C ILE A 73 4.32 1.48 -10.72
N GLU A 74 4.70 0.34 -11.28
CA GLU A 74 5.71 0.26 -12.34
C GLU A 74 5.28 1.08 -13.56
N SER A 75 4.01 0.97 -13.98
CA SER A 75 3.48 1.79 -15.08
C SER A 75 3.47 3.30 -14.76
N MET A 76 3.41 3.69 -13.48
CA MET A 76 3.52 5.08 -13.05
C MET A 76 4.96 5.57 -12.97
N GLU A 77 5.90 4.72 -12.57
CA GLU A 77 7.34 5.05 -12.56
C GLU A 77 7.88 5.17 -13.99
N VAL A 78 7.49 4.26 -14.89
CA VAL A 78 7.81 4.33 -16.33
C VAL A 78 7.25 5.59 -16.97
N LYS A 79 5.98 5.96 -16.67
CA LYS A 79 5.37 7.21 -17.18
C LYS A 79 6.00 8.48 -16.60
N GLN A 80 6.69 8.39 -15.46
CA GLN A 80 7.40 9.52 -14.85
C GLN A 80 8.86 9.62 -15.29
N GLY A 81 9.36 8.71 -16.14
CA GLY A 81 10.73 8.78 -16.67
C GLY A 81 11.82 8.69 -15.60
N ILE A 82 11.49 8.20 -14.40
CA ILE A 82 12.45 7.93 -13.34
C ILE A 82 12.85 6.47 -13.49
N THR A 83 13.78 6.22 -14.40
CA THR A 83 14.59 5.00 -14.40
C THR A 83 15.25 4.90 -13.04
N VAL A 84 14.85 3.89 -12.24
CA VAL A 84 15.60 3.46 -11.06
C VAL A 84 16.85 2.73 -11.53
#